data_AF-A0AAV4EH67-F1
#
_entry.id   AF-A0AAV4EH67-F1
#
_cell.length_a   1.000
_cell.length_b   1.000
_cell.length_c   1.000
_cell.angle_alpha   90.00
_cell.angle_beta   90.00
_cell.angle_gamma   90.00
#
_symmetry.space_group_name_H-M   'P 1'
#
loop_
_entity.id
_entity.type
_entity.pdbx_description
1 polymer ?
#
loop_
_entity_poly.entity_id
_entity_poly.type
_entity_poly.pdbx_seq_one_letter_code
_entity_poly.pdbx_strand_id
1 'polypeptide(L)'
;MWVRGDKVKKKTKLKLYRALVKSVLTYNCSTWALTQAEEKKLDAFHRKQLKRVVGIRYPVKITNKALYKQCNERPLSVYVLENRWHFFGHILRRNREIPANKAMKGFFVPQGDKYRGRPITTLPVVLNNNLSRLESSTYCLKTFKDLENLKKIAEQRDQWRIPCTRIQKAAEALQSDDYDEERR
;
A
#
# COMPACT_ATOMS: atom_id res chain seq x y z
N MET A 1 16.24 -15.27 -15.29
CA MET A 1 16.58 -15.93 -14.00
C MET A 1 15.57 -17.02 -13.56
N TRP A 2 14.25 -16.90 -13.83
CA TRP A 2 13.23 -17.84 -13.31
C TRP A 2 12.95 -19.09 -14.16
N VAL A 3 13.62 -19.24 -15.30
CA VAL A 3 13.17 -20.13 -16.39
C VAL A 3 13.73 -21.55 -16.32
N ARG A 4 14.81 -21.81 -15.55
CA ARG A 4 15.41 -23.14 -15.48
C ARG A 4 15.05 -23.92 -14.21
N GLY A 5 14.66 -25.17 -14.43
CA GLY A 5 14.50 -26.19 -13.40
C GLY A 5 15.86 -26.58 -12.80
N ASP A 6 15.81 -26.85 -11.50
CA ASP A 6 16.49 -28.00 -10.89
C ASP A 6 17.92 -27.91 -10.36
N LYS A 7 18.32 -26.78 -9.77
CA LYS A 7 19.42 -26.76 -8.76
C LYS A 7 19.21 -25.87 -7.54
N VAL A 8 18.13 -25.09 -7.46
CA VAL A 8 17.94 -24.08 -6.41
C VAL A 8 16.62 -24.28 -5.68
N LYS A 9 16.71 -24.42 -4.35
CA LYS A 9 15.54 -24.57 -3.45
C LYS A 9 14.56 -23.40 -3.63
N LYS A 10 13.25 -23.68 -3.61
CA LYS A 10 12.18 -22.65 -3.74
C LYS A 10 12.36 -21.49 -2.75
N LYS A 11 12.75 -21.79 -1.51
CA LYS A 11 13.05 -20.80 -0.47
C LYS A 11 14.14 -19.80 -0.90
N THR A 12 15.20 -20.27 -1.56
CA THR A 12 16.28 -19.42 -2.06
C THR A 12 15.80 -18.55 -3.22
N LYS A 13 15.01 -19.12 -4.14
CA LYS A 13 14.38 -18.35 -5.23
C LYS A 13 13.47 -17.24 -4.70
N LEU A 14 12.68 -17.50 -3.66
CA LEU A 14 11.86 -16.48 -2.99
C LEU A 14 12.70 -15.39 -2.31
N LYS A 15 13.82 -15.75 -1.66
CA LYS A 15 14.77 -14.77 -1.12
C LYS A 15 15.34 -13.86 -2.22
N LEU A 16 15.75 -14.43 -3.35
CA LEU A 16 16.22 -13.65 -4.50
C LEU A 16 15.13 -12.75 -5.07
N TYR A 17 13.88 -13.23 -5.16
CA TYR A 17 12.76 -12.43 -5.61
C TYR A 17 12.55 -11.20 -4.70
N ARG A 18 12.58 -11.40 -3.38
CA ARG A 18 12.47 -10.32 -2.39
C ARG A 18 13.61 -9.30 -2.54
N ALA A 19 14.84 -9.79 -2.69
CA ALA A 19 16.03 -8.98 -2.70
C ALA A 19 16.25 -8.19 -4.00
N LEU A 20 15.80 -8.71 -5.15
CA LEU A 20 16.08 -8.14 -6.46
C LEU A 20 14.86 -7.52 -7.15
N VAL A 21 13.71 -8.20 -7.11
CA VAL A 21 12.52 -7.77 -7.84
C VAL A 21 11.63 -6.93 -6.96
N LYS A 22 11.27 -7.45 -5.77
CA LYS A 22 10.38 -6.76 -4.84
C LYS A 22 11.00 -5.46 -4.37
N SER A 23 12.27 -5.48 -3.96
CA SER A 23 13.02 -4.30 -3.49
C SER A 23 13.01 -3.15 -4.50
N VAL A 24 13.33 -3.43 -5.76
CA VAL A 24 13.35 -2.44 -6.86
C VAL A 24 11.93 -1.98 -7.17
N LEU A 25 10.98 -2.90 -7.24
CA LEU A 25 9.58 -2.57 -7.49
C LEU A 25 9.00 -1.68 -6.38
N THR A 26 9.34 -1.91 -5.13
CA THR A 26 8.82 -1.13 -4.00
C THR A 26 9.67 0.08 -3.67
N TYR A 27 10.67 0.41 -4.49
CA TYR A 27 11.50 1.58 -4.26
C TYR A 27 10.64 2.85 -4.29
N ASN A 28 10.73 3.66 -3.22
CA ASN A 28 9.93 4.87 -3.03
C ASN A 28 8.40 4.67 -3.13
N CYS A 29 7.88 3.45 -2.97
CA CYS A 29 6.45 3.20 -3.13
C CYS A 29 5.58 3.98 -2.13
N SER A 30 6.17 4.43 -1.02
CA SER A 30 5.52 5.28 -0.02
C SER A 30 4.94 6.60 -0.58
N THR A 31 5.44 7.11 -1.70
CA THR A 31 4.96 8.37 -2.31
C THR A 31 3.92 8.15 -3.40
N TRP A 32 3.62 6.89 -3.77
CA TRP A 32 2.71 6.60 -4.86
C TRP A 32 1.25 6.83 -4.46
N ALA A 33 0.55 7.68 -5.22
CA ALA A 33 -0.89 7.88 -5.12
C ALA A 33 -1.63 6.96 -6.12
N LEU A 34 -1.59 5.65 -5.84
CA LEU A 34 -2.19 4.63 -6.70
C LEU A 34 -3.72 4.65 -6.62
N THR A 35 -4.35 4.42 -7.77
CA THR A 35 -5.77 4.07 -7.88
C THR A 35 -6.00 2.60 -7.56
N GLN A 36 -7.24 2.22 -7.22
CA GLN A 36 -7.59 0.82 -6.94
C GLN A 36 -7.26 -0.11 -8.13
N ALA A 37 -7.47 0.35 -9.36
CA ALA A 37 -7.15 -0.42 -10.56
C ALA A 37 -5.63 -0.67 -10.70
N GLU A 38 -4.80 0.30 -10.34
CA GLU A 38 -3.33 0.15 -10.33
C GLU A 38 -2.87 -0.76 -9.19
N GLU A 39 -3.48 -0.67 -8.01
CA GLU A 39 -3.23 -1.60 -6.89
C GLU A 39 -3.55 -3.05 -7.31
N LYS A 40 -4.69 -3.29 -7.98
CA LYS A 40 -5.06 -4.61 -8.52
C LYS A 40 -4.04 -5.12 -9.55
N LYS A 41 -3.56 -4.25 -10.46
CA LYS A 41 -2.52 -4.59 -11.44
C LYS A 41 -1.19 -4.94 -10.77
N LEU A 42 -0.79 -4.19 -9.75
CA LEU A 42 0.43 -4.43 -8.97
C LEU A 42 0.38 -5.80 -8.29
N ASP A 43 -0.75 -6.14 -7.67
CA ASP A 43 -0.93 -7.43 -7.03
C ASP A 43 -0.99 -8.57 -8.06
N ALA A 44 -1.62 -8.37 -9.22
CA ALA A 44 -1.63 -9.34 -10.30
C ALA A 44 -0.21 -9.63 -10.83
N PHE A 45 0.62 -8.60 -11.00
CA PHE A 45 2.03 -8.76 -11.33
C PHE A 45 2.77 -9.57 -10.26
N HIS A 46 2.59 -9.21 -8.98
CA HIS A 46 3.21 -9.91 -7.86
C HIS A 46 2.86 -11.41 -7.86
N ARG A 47 1.57 -11.75 -7.96
CA ARG A 47 1.09 -13.14 -8.03
C ARG A 47 1.68 -13.88 -9.22
N LYS A 48 1.77 -13.24 -10.40
CA LYS A 48 2.37 -13.84 -11.60
C LYS A 48 3.84 -14.18 -11.38
N GLN A 49 4.60 -13.31 -10.70
CA GLN A 49 5.99 -13.60 -10.34
C GLN A 49 6.08 -14.73 -9.31
N LEU A 50 5.27 -14.71 -8.25
CA LEU A 50 5.25 -15.78 -7.23
C LEU A 50 4.97 -17.16 -7.84
N LYS A 51 3.99 -17.28 -8.75
CA LYS A 51 3.70 -18.53 -9.47
C LYS A 51 4.93 -19.01 -10.25
N ARG A 52 5.63 -18.11 -10.95
CA ARG A 52 6.87 -18.44 -11.68
C ARG A 52 8.00 -18.88 -10.74
N VAL A 53 8.17 -18.21 -9.61
CA VAL A 53 9.20 -18.51 -8.60
C VAL A 53 9.00 -19.89 -7.98
N VAL A 54 7.76 -20.23 -7.64
CA VAL A 54 7.39 -21.52 -7.02
C VAL A 54 7.29 -22.65 -8.06
N GLY A 55 7.18 -22.30 -9.34
CA GLY A 55 7.12 -23.25 -10.46
C GLY A 55 5.71 -23.76 -10.76
N ILE A 56 4.67 -23.03 -10.36
CA ILE A 56 3.28 -23.41 -10.64
C ILE A 56 2.98 -23.05 -12.09
N ARG A 57 2.69 -24.08 -12.89
CA ARG A 57 2.32 -23.97 -14.30
C ARG A 57 0.92 -24.56 -14.50
N TYR A 58 0.26 -24.13 -15.56
CA TYR A 58 -0.93 -24.81 -16.05
C TYR A 58 -0.60 -26.30 -16.30
N PRO A 59 -1.49 -27.26 -15.96
CA PRO A 59 -2.88 -27.11 -15.54
C PRO A 59 -3.12 -26.94 -14.04
N VAL A 60 -2.06 -26.87 -13.21
CA VAL A 60 -2.19 -26.79 -11.74
C VAL A 60 -2.85 -25.47 -11.33
N LYS A 61 -4.02 -25.56 -10.67
CA LYS A 61 -4.74 -24.41 -10.10
C LYS A 61 -4.38 -24.23 -8.63
N ILE A 62 -4.17 -22.98 -8.22
CA ILE A 62 -3.94 -22.58 -6.82
C ILE A 62 -4.77 -21.33 -6.52
N THR A 63 -5.33 -21.22 -5.32
CA THR A 63 -6.01 -19.98 -4.88
C THR A 63 -4.97 -18.88 -4.60
N ASN A 64 -5.38 -17.62 -4.71
CA ASN A 64 -4.50 -16.50 -4.38
C ASN A 64 -4.07 -16.54 -2.90
N LYS A 65 -5.00 -16.86 -1.99
CA LYS A 65 -4.73 -17.06 -0.55
C LYS A 65 -3.69 -18.16 -0.30
N ALA A 66 -3.82 -19.32 -0.95
CA ALA A 66 -2.86 -20.42 -0.80
C ALA A 66 -1.48 -20.06 -1.37
N LEU A 67 -1.42 -19.35 -2.50
CA LEU A 67 -0.15 -18.89 -3.08
C LEU A 67 0.61 -17.96 -2.12
N TYR A 68 -0.08 -16.99 -1.52
CA TYR A 68 0.50 -16.09 -0.53
C TYR A 68 0.97 -16.82 0.73
N LYS A 69 0.14 -17.71 1.27
CA LYS A 69 0.48 -18.56 2.42
C LYS A 69 1.71 -19.43 2.13
N GLN A 70 1.78 -20.07 0.96
CA GLN A 70 2.91 -20.90 0.55
C GLN A 70 4.21 -20.10 0.40
N CYS A 71 4.12 -18.85 -0.08
CA CYS A 71 5.29 -17.99 -0.24
C CYS A 71 5.69 -17.25 1.04
N ASN A 72 4.84 -17.26 2.08
CA ASN A 72 4.93 -16.35 3.23
C ASN A 72 5.05 -14.89 2.76
N GLU A 73 4.12 -14.47 1.92
CA GLU A 73 4.02 -13.13 1.35
C GLU A 73 2.61 -12.57 1.51
N ARG A 74 2.48 -11.26 1.36
CA ARG A 74 1.21 -10.53 1.33
C ARG A 74 1.09 -9.74 0.02
N PRO A 75 -0.12 -9.30 -0.37
CA PRO A 75 -0.29 -8.42 -1.51
C PRO A 75 0.64 -7.19 -1.44
N LEU A 76 1.12 -6.74 -2.60
CA LEU A 76 1.99 -5.56 -2.65
C LEU A 76 1.22 -4.29 -2.34
N SER A 77 -0.06 -4.20 -2.71
CA SER A 77 -0.93 -3.09 -2.31
C SER A 77 -0.91 -2.83 -0.81
N VAL A 78 -1.01 -3.88 0.01
CA VAL A 78 -0.91 -3.79 1.49
C VAL A 78 0.47 -3.30 1.92
N TYR A 79 1.54 -3.80 1.29
CA TYR A 79 2.91 -3.34 1.57
C TYR A 79 3.11 -1.86 1.22
N VAL A 80 2.59 -1.41 0.08
CA VAL A 80 2.65 -0.01 -0.35
C VAL A 80 1.87 0.88 0.62
N LEU A 81 0.67 0.45 1.02
CA LEU A 81 -0.16 1.15 1.99
C LEU A 81 0.57 1.32 3.34
N GLU A 82 1.17 0.27 3.88
CA GLU A 82 1.89 0.35 5.16
C GLU A 82 3.06 1.35 5.08
N ASN A 83 3.89 1.24 4.03
CA ASN A 83 5.01 2.17 3.84
C ASN A 83 4.56 3.61 3.65
N ARG A 84 3.44 3.82 2.94
CA ARG A 84 2.82 5.15 2.77
C ARG A 84 2.42 5.75 4.12
N TRP A 85 1.78 4.97 5.00
CA TRP A 85 1.37 5.42 6.33
C TRP A 85 2.55 5.65 7.28
N HIS A 86 3.58 4.82 7.19
CA HIS A 86 4.83 5.03 7.93
C HIS A 86 5.55 6.31 7.49
N PHE A 87 5.63 6.54 6.19
CA PHE A 87 6.21 7.75 5.61
C PHE A 87 5.39 8.99 5.96
N PHE A 88 4.06 8.91 5.89
CA PHE A 88 3.18 10.01 6.28
C PHE A 88 3.37 10.39 7.75
N GLY A 89 3.41 9.41 8.66
CA GLY A 89 3.72 9.66 10.07
C GLY A 89 5.13 10.21 10.29
N HIS A 90 6.09 9.90 9.42
CA HIS A 90 7.41 10.53 9.44
C HIS A 90 7.31 12.01 9.05
N ILE A 91 6.59 12.35 7.97
CA ILE A 91 6.37 13.75 7.54
C ILE A 91 5.73 14.57 8.67
N LEU A 92 4.66 14.05 9.28
CA LEU A 92 3.91 14.76 10.32
C LEU A 92 4.79 15.15 11.52
N ARG A 93 5.69 14.24 11.94
CA ARG A 93 6.63 14.46 13.05
C ARG A 93 7.80 15.38 12.73
N ARG A 94 8.09 15.63 11.45
CA ARG A 94 9.19 16.53 11.08
C ARG A 94 8.77 18.00 11.25
N ASN A 95 9.77 18.88 11.18
CA ASN A 95 9.57 20.33 11.24
C ASN A 95 8.54 20.78 10.18
N ARG A 96 7.66 21.71 10.57
CA ARG A 96 6.64 22.34 9.72
C ARG A 96 7.24 23.01 8.49
N GLU A 97 8.52 23.42 8.55
CA GLU A 97 9.21 24.11 7.48
C GLU A 97 9.66 23.22 6.31
N ILE A 98 9.63 21.89 6.47
CA ILE A 98 10.05 20.97 5.40
C ILE A 98 9.07 21.06 4.22
N PRO A 99 9.56 21.00 2.96
CA PRO A 99 8.72 21.07 1.76
C PRO A 99 7.51 20.12 1.78
N ALA A 100 7.68 18.88 2.27
CA ALA A 100 6.58 17.92 2.37
C ALA A 100 5.45 18.38 3.30
N ASN A 101 5.78 19.01 4.44
CA ASN A 101 4.79 19.57 5.34
C ASN A 101 4.13 20.81 4.74
N LYS A 102 4.90 21.71 4.10
CA LYS A 102 4.35 22.87 3.39
C LYS A 102 3.38 22.45 2.28
N ALA A 103 3.74 21.44 1.48
CA ALA A 103 2.88 20.89 0.43
C ALA A 103 1.60 20.27 0.99
N MET A 104 1.69 19.51 2.10
CA MET A 104 0.53 18.92 2.77
C MET A 104 -0.43 19.99 3.29
N LYS A 105 0.10 21.08 3.87
CA LYS A 105 -0.71 22.23 4.29
C LYS A 105 -1.34 22.94 3.10
N GLY A 106 -0.56 23.21 2.07
CA GLY A 106 -1.00 23.89 0.84
C GLY A 106 -2.13 23.17 0.11
N PHE A 107 -2.23 21.83 0.25
CA PHE A 107 -3.34 21.06 -0.31
C PHE A 107 -4.72 21.46 0.27
N PHE A 108 -4.78 21.85 1.55
CA PHE A 108 -6.04 22.24 2.20
C PHE A 108 -6.33 23.74 2.09
N VAL A 109 -5.37 24.53 1.63
CA VAL A 109 -5.59 25.94 1.34
C VAL A 109 -6.37 26.01 0.03
N PRO A 110 -7.52 26.72 -0.01
CA PRO A 110 -8.23 26.91 -1.27
C PRO A 110 -7.31 27.63 -2.26
N GLN A 111 -6.88 26.91 -3.29
CA GLN A 111 -6.23 27.49 -4.45
C GLN A 111 -7.29 28.03 -5.42
N GLY A 112 -6.89 28.94 -6.30
CA GLY A 112 -7.76 29.59 -7.29
C GLY A 112 -8.34 28.62 -8.32
N ASP A 113 -8.26 28.96 -9.60
CA ASP A 113 -8.91 28.16 -10.64
C ASP A 113 -8.50 26.68 -10.59
N LYS A 114 -9.50 25.83 -10.39
CA LYS A 114 -9.31 24.38 -10.37
C LYS A 114 -8.93 23.92 -11.77
N TYR A 115 -7.97 23.02 -11.85
CA TYR A 115 -7.61 22.36 -13.11
C TYR A 115 -8.86 21.78 -13.78
N ARG A 116 -9.07 22.10 -15.06
CA ARG A 116 -10.18 21.58 -15.86
C ARG A 116 -9.81 20.20 -16.41
N GLY A 117 -10.61 19.18 -16.10
CA GLY A 117 -10.41 17.81 -16.56
C GLY A 117 -10.52 16.78 -15.44
N ARG A 118 -10.06 15.55 -15.69
CA ARG A 118 -10.07 14.48 -14.69
C ARG A 118 -9.20 14.89 -13.49
N PRO A 119 -9.74 14.90 -12.25
CA PRO A 119 -8.95 15.18 -11.06
C PRO A 119 -7.82 14.16 -10.92
N ILE A 120 -6.60 14.66 -10.71
CA ILE A 120 -5.43 13.82 -10.44
C ILE A 120 -5.56 13.26 -9.02
N THR A 121 -5.32 11.96 -8.85
CA THR A 121 -5.25 11.34 -7.52
C THR A 121 -4.00 11.83 -6.80
N THR A 122 -4.19 12.56 -5.72
CA THR A 122 -3.11 13.06 -4.87
C THR A 122 -2.96 12.21 -3.60
N LEU A 123 -1.79 12.30 -2.97
CA LEU A 123 -1.51 11.55 -1.74
C LEU A 123 -2.53 11.83 -0.61
N PRO A 124 -2.95 13.08 -0.32
CA PRO A 124 -3.97 13.34 0.71
C PRO A 124 -5.32 12.69 0.40
N VAL A 125 -5.73 12.66 -0.88
CA VAL A 125 -6.97 11.98 -1.31
C VAL A 125 -6.88 10.49 -1.05
N VAL A 126 -5.76 9.86 -1.42
CA VAL A 126 -5.54 8.42 -1.18
C VAL A 126 -5.48 8.12 0.32
N LEU A 127 -4.83 8.97 1.13
CA LEU A 127 -4.79 8.84 2.58
C LEU A 127 -6.19 8.95 3.20
N ASN A 128 -6.99 9.93 2.77
CA ASN A 128 -8.38 10.07 3.23
C ASN A 128 -9.25 8.85 2.84
N ASN A 129 -9.08 8.32 1.62
CA ASN A 129 -9.76 7.10 1.19
C ASN A 129 -9.35 5.87 2.01
N ASN A 130 -8.10 5.82 2.50
CA ASN A 130 -7.67 4.74 3.39
C ASN A 130 -8.30 4.89 4.79
N LEU A 131 -8.45 6.12 5.28
CA LEU A 131 -9.12 6.40 6.55
C LEU A 131 -10.62 6.07 6.49
N SER A 132 -11.29 6.38 5.39
CA SER A 132 -12.72 6.08 5.23
C SER A 132 -13.04 4.59 5.18
N ARG A 133 -12.04 3.72 4.97
CA ARG A 133 -12.20 2.26 5.07
C ARG A 133 -12.29 1.78 6.52
N LEU A 134 -11.95 2.63 7.49
CA LEU A 134 -12.15 2.32 8.89
C LEU A 134 -13.61 2.64 9.26
N GLU A 135 -14.30 1.68 9.87
CA GLU A 135 -15.69 1.87 10.37
C GLU A 135 -15.80 2.96 11.45
N SER A 136 -14.68 3.41 12.00
CA SER A 136 -14.63 4.46 13.02
C SER A 136 -14.39 5.83 12.39
N SER A 137 -15.38 6.72 12.49
CA SER A 137 -15.33 8.17 12.15
C SER A 137 -14.23 8.98 12.88
N THR A 138 -13.39 8.33 13.69
CA THR A 138 -12.37 8.94 14.54
C THR A 138 -11.25 9.62 13.74
N TYR A 139 -10.98 9.18 12.51
CA TYR A 139 -9.88 9.69 11.68
C TYR A 139 -10.40 10.17 10.34
N CYS A 140 -10.12 11.44 10.01
CA CYS A 140 -10.41 12.02 8.70
C CYS A 140 -9.22 12.87 8.24
N LEU A 141 -9.17 13.16 6.94
CA LEU A 141 -8.17 14.05 6.36
C LEU A 141 -8.86 14.91 5.28
N LYS A 142 -9.82 15.74 5.72
CA LYS A 142 -10.60 16.62 4.84
C LYS A 142 -10.22 18.09 4.99
N THR A 143 -9.84 18.48 6.20
CA THR A 143 -9.53 19.86 6.56
C THR A 143 -8.13 19.99 7.16
N PHE A 144 -7.63 21.23 7.21
CA PHE A 144 -6.37 21.55 7.90
C PHE A 144 -6.40 21.18 9.40
N LYS A 145 -7.56 21.31 10.06
CA LYS A 145 -7.74 20.92 11.46
C LYS A 145 -7.52 19.42 11.66
N ASP A 146 -7.99 18.61 10.71
CA ASP A 146 -7.81 17.15 10.76
C ASP A 146 -6.33 16.76 10.62
N LEU A 147 -5.59 17.46 9.76
CA LEU A 147 -4.16 17.28 9.60
C LEU A 147 -3.39 17.58 10.90
N GLU A 148 -3.74 18.66 11.60
CA GLU A 148 -3.12 19.00 12.90
C GLU A 148 -3.50 17.98 13.99
N ASN A 149 -4.72 17.44 13.98
CA ASN A 149 -5.11 16.35 14.89
C ASN A 149 -4.28 15.08 14.63
N LEU A 150 -4.15 14.67 13.37
CA LEU A 150 -3.30 13.53 13.00
C LEU A 150 -1.84 13.78 13.37
N LYS A 151 -1.36 15.03 13.27
CA LYS A 151 -0.01 15.39 13.70
C LYS A 151 0.19 15.19 15.20
N LYS A 152 -0.74 15.61 16.05
CA LYS A 152 -0.69 15.39 17.50
C LYS A 152 -0.61 13.89 17.84
N ILE A 153 -1.39 13.07 17.15
CA ILE A 153 -1.36 11.61 17.31
C ILE A 153 -0.02 11.04 16.82
N ALA A 154 0.50 11.57 15.71
CA ALA A 154 1.76 11.13 15.12
C ALA A 154 2.99 11.42 16.00
N GLU A 155 2.95 12.44 16.87
CA GLU A 155 4.05 12.77 17.80
C GLU A 155 4.39 11.57 18.70
N GLN A 156 3.36 10.85 19.18
CA GLN A 156 3.54 9.62 19.92
C GLN A 156 3.56 8.41 18.98
N ARG A 157 4.73 7.78 18.84
CA ARG A 157 4.93 6.69 17.87
C ARG A 157 4.01 5.49 18.13
N ASP A 158 3.73 5.18 19.39
CA ASP A 158 2.86 4.06 19.75
C ASP A 158 1.39 4.38 19.46
N GLN A 159 0.95 5.62 19.70
CA GLN A 159 -0.38 6.07 19.29
C GLN A 159 -0.53 6.03 17.76
N TRP A 160 0.51 6.42 17.00
CA TRP A 160 0.50 6.37 15.54
C TRP A 160 0.45 4.95 14.95
N ARG A 161 1.01 3.95 15.66
CA ARG A 161 0.98 2.55 15.23
C ARG A 161 -0.43 1.97 15.22
N ILE A 162 -1.31 2.44 16.12
CA ILE A 162 -2.69 1.96 16.23
C ILE A 162 -3.47 2.18 14.92
N PRO A 163 -3.61 3.41 14.37
CA PRO A 163 -4.30 3.60 13.10
C PRO A 163 -3.58 2.88 11.95
N CYS A 164 -2.25 2.86 11.89
CA CYS A 164 -1.52 2.15 10.84
C CYS A 164 -1.87 0.64 10.80
N THR A 165 -1.86 -0.02 11.96
CA THR A 165 -2.18 -1.46 12.06
C THR A 165 -3.65 -1.73 11.75
N ARG A 166 -4.57 -0.86 12.16
CA ARG A 166 -6.00 -0.97 11.83
C ARG A 166 -6.24 -0.86 10.33
N ILE A 167 -5.62 0.11 9.66
CA ILE A 167 -5.76 0.29 8.21
C ILE A 167 -5.16 -0.90 7.46
N GLN A 168 -4.00 -1.41 7.92
CA GLN A 168 -3.41 -2.61 7.34
C GLN A 168 -4.34 -3.82 7.45
N LYS A 169 -4.90 -4.08 8.64
CA LYS A 169 -5.84 -5.19 8.86
C LYS A 169 -7.10 -5.04 8.00
N ALA A 170 -7.66 -3.83 7.91
CA ALA A 170 -8.81 -3.55 7.05
C ALA A 170 -8.49 -3.80 5.56
N ALA A 171 -7.30 -3.40 5.10
CA ALA A 171 -6.86 -3.65 3.73
C ALA A 171 -6.62 -5.14 3.45
N GLU A 172 -6.10 -5.90 4.41
CA GLU A 172 -5.92 -7.35 4.29
C GLU A 172 -7.27 -8.09 4.25
N ALA A 173 -8.27 -7.64 5.02
CA ALA A 173 -9.63 -8.20 5.01
C ALA A 173 -10.38 -7.93 3.69
N LEU A 174 -10.35 -6.70 3.18
CA LEU A 174 -10.99 -6.39 1.88
C LEU A 174 -10.41 -7.23 0.73
N GLN A 175 -9.11 -7.52 0.80
CA GLN A 175 -8.47 -8.40 -0.17
C GLN A 175 -8.92 -9.86 0.00
N SER A 176 -9.23 -10.35 1.21
CA SER A 176 -9.71 -11.73 1.35
C SER A 176 -11.06 -11.96 0.68
N ASP A 177 -11.91 -10.94 0.63
CA ASP A 177 -13.30 -11.06 0.18
C ASP A 177 -13.41 -10.91 -1.35
N ASP A 178 -12.68 -9.94 -1.93
CA ASP A 178 -12.62 -9.68 -3.39
C ASP A 178 -12.04 -10.90 -4.17
N TYR A 179 -11.20 -11.74 -3.53
CA TYR A 179 -10.63 -12.94 -4.16
C TYR A 179 -11.56 -14.17 -4.17
N ASP A 180 -12.56 -14.21 -3.29
CA ASP A 180 -13.54 -15.30 -3.28
C ASP A 180 -14.67 -15.04 -4.30
N GLU A 181 -14.95 -13.78 -4.62
CA GLU A 181 -15.93 -13.36 -5.63
C GLU A 181 -15.45 -13.53 -7.08
N GLU A 182 -14.18 -13.22 -7.41
CA GLU A 182 -13.60 -13.39 -8.78
C GLU A 182 -13.56 -14.86 -9.28
N ARG A 183 -14.03 -15.82 -8.48
CA ARG A 183 -14.02 -17.27 -8.77
C ARG A 183 -15.40 -17.88 -9.04
N ARG A 184 -16.48 -17.09 -8.91
CA ARG A 184 -17.84 -17.45 -9.35
C ARG A 184 -18.09 -16.87 -10.73
#